data_AF-A0A1I2VZL2-F1
#
_entry.id   AF-A0A1I2VZL2-F1
#
_cell.length_a   1.000
_cell.length_b   1.000
_cell.length_c   1.000
_cell.angle_alpha   90.00
_cell.angle_beta   90.00
_cell.angle_gamma   90.00
#
_symmetry.space_group_name_H-M   'P 1'
#
loop_
_entity.id
_entity.type
_entity.pdbx_description
1 polymer ?
#
loop_
_entity_poly.entity_id
_entity_poly.type
_entity_poly.pdbx_seq_one_letter_code
_entity_poly.pdbx_strand_id
1 'polypeptide(L)'
;MSAIDVSAAPVEPPDFVRRPALAGALIDAGEEILARRRVPCLCPEQVRGACGRTTGYATTGGRIRERVACERCPRTWTRINC
;
A
#
# COMPACT_ATOMS: atom_id res chain seq x y z
N MET A 1 44.78 23.48 -39.66
CA MET A 1 43.53 23.53 -38.89
C MET A 1 42.72 22.31 -39.30
N SER A 2 42.73 21.24 -38.49
CA SER A 2 42.01 20.00 -38.81
C SER A 2 40.69 19.98 -38.03
N ALA A 3 39.57 19.86 -38.75
CA ALA A 3 38.24 19.76 -38.18
C ALA A 3 38.03 18.38 -37.52
N ILE A 4 37.41 18.37 -36.35
CA ILE A 4 37.02 17.15 -35.64
C ILE A 4 35.69 16.69 -36.23
N ASP A 5 35.66 15.50 -36.81
CA ASP A 5 34.44 14.86 -37.30
C ASP A 5 33.60 14.39 -36.10
N VAL A 6 32.40 14.98 -35.96
CA VAL A 6 31.44 14.66 -34.88
C VAL A 6 30.31 13.79 -35.43
N SER A 7 30.66 12.71 -36.12
CA SER A 7 29.69 11.70 -36.58
C SER A 7 29.73 10.48 -35.66
N ALA A 8 29.57 10.69 -34.35
CA ALA A 8 29.38 9.57 -33.42
C ALA A 8 27.90 9.15 -33.46
N ALA A 9 27.64 7.96 -34.02
CA ALA A 9 26.33 7.33 -33.94
C ALA A 9 25.88 7.21 -32.47
N PRO A 10 24.56 7.31 -32.18
CA PRO A 10 24.06 7.17 -30.83
C PRO A 10 24.43 5.78 -30.29
N VAL A 11 25.35 5.75 -29.33
CA VAL A 11 25.73 4.53 -28.62
C VAL A 11 24.58 4.19 -27.69
N GLU A 12 23.78 3.18 -28.04
CA GLU A 12 22.77 2.68 -27.13
C GLU A 12 23.44 2.26 -25.82
N PRO A 13 22.95 2.73 -24.67
CA PRO A 13 23.56 2.41 -23.40
C PRO A 13 23.47 0.89 -23.18
N PRO A 14 24.56 0.24 -22.75
CA PRO A 14 24.59 -1.20 -22.53
C PRO A 14 23.54 -1.62 -21.50
N ASP A 15 23.04 -2.85 -21.59
CA ASP A 15 21.88 -3.33 -20.81
C ASP A 15 22.03 -3.18 -19.28
N PHE A 16 23.25 -3.12 -18.75
CA PHE A 16 23.49 -2.87 -17.32
C PHE A 16 23.14 -1.44 -16.87
N VAL A 17 23.07 -0.48 -17.80
CA VAL A 17 22.63 0.91 -17.56
C VAL A 17 21.10 1.01 -17.60
N ARG A 18 20.41 0.04 -18.21
CA ARG A 18 18.95 -0.06 -18.18
C ARG A 18 18.54 -0.47 -16.77
N ARG A 19 18.25 0.53 -15.94
CA ARG A 19 17.57 0.32 -14.65
C ARG A 19 16.32 -0.53 -14.93
N PRO A 20 16.18 -1.73 -14.36
CA PRO A 20 14.91 -2.43 -14.44
C PRO A 20 13.85 -1.50 -13.84
N ALA A 21 12.72 -1.35 -14.53
CA ALA A 21 11.55 -0.73 -13.94
C ALA A 21 11.20 -1.55 -12.70
N LEU A 22 11.56 -1.07 -11.51
CA LEU A 22 11.11 -1.59 -10.23
C LEU A 22 9.62 -1.22 -10.07
N ALA A 23 8.80 -1.66 -11.01
CA ALA A 23 7.36 -1.48 -11.01
C ALA A 23 6.74 -2.81 -10.61
N GLY A 24 6.33 -2.90 -9.34
CA GLY A 24 5.42 -3.93 -8.88
C GLY A 24 6.10 -5.15 -8.25
N ALA A 25 6.31 -5.10 -6.93
CA ALA A 25 6.22 -6.25 -6.01
C ALA A 25 6.55 -5.87 -4.56
N LEU A 26 6.49 -4.59 -4.16
CA LEU A 26 6.45 -4.26 -2.73
C LEU A 26 5.03 -4.54 -2.25
N ILE A 27 4.79 -5.79 -1.85
CA ILE A 27 3.63 -6.14 -1.03
C ILE A 27 3.78 -5.32 0.24
N ASP A 28 2.87 -4.37 0.47
CA ASP A 28 2.81 -3.68 1.75
C ASP A 28 2.37 -4.70 2.80
N ALA A 29 3.34 -5.18 3.59
CA ALA A 29 3.09 -6.15 4.64
C ALA A 29 2.07 -5.61 5.67
N GLY A 30 2.00 -4.30 5.86
CA GLY A 30 0.99 -3.64 6.69
C GLY A 30 -0.41 -3.82 6.10
N GLU A 31 -0.58 -3.63 4.80
CA GLU A 31 -1.84 -3.88 4.11
C GLU A 31 -2.27 -5.35 4.25
N GLU A 32 -1.35 -6.30 4.06
CA GLU A 32 -1.63 -7.73 4.16
C GLU A 32 -2.06 -8.13 5.58
N ILE A 33 -1.35 -7.64 6.61
CA ILE A 33 -1.70 -7.87 8.02
C ILE A 33 -3.10 -7.30 8.33
N LEU A 34 -3.36 -6.08 7.88
CA LEU A 34 -4.63 -5.40 8.14
C LEU A 34 -5.81 -6.04 7.41
N ALA A 35 -5.61 -6.54 6.18
CA ALA A 35 -6.64 -7.24 5.41
C ALA A 35 -7.09 -8.56 6.06
N ARG A 36 -6.15 -9.28 6.69
CA ARG A 36 -6.43 -10.54 7.40
C ARG A 36 -7.09 -10.32 8.76
N ARG A 37 -6.92 -9.14 9.35
CA ARG A 37 -7.45 -8.82 10.68
C ARG A 37 -8.99 -8.76 10.68
N ARG A 38 -9.58 -9.16 11.80
CA ARG A 38 -10.98 -8.91 12.13
C ARG A 38 -11.05 -8.15 13.44
N VAL A 39 -11.87 -7.09 13.46
CA VAL A 39 -12.05 -6.22 14.63
C VAL A 39 -13.50 -6.33 15.10
N PRO A 40 -13.78 -6.43 16.41
CA PRO A 40 -15.16 -6.44 16.90
C PRO A 40 -15.92 -5.21 16.41
N CYS A 41 -17.15 -5.40 15.94
CA CYS A 41 -17.97 -4.26 15.53
C CYS A 41 -18.48 -3.50 16.76
N LEU A 42 -18.76 -2.21 16.61
CA LEU A 42 -19.38 -1.36 17.64
C LEU A 42 -20.92 -1.46 17.67
N CYS A 43 -21.51 -2.33 16.84
CA CYS A 43 -22.97 -2.53 16.80
C CYS A 43 -23.44 -3.55 17.85
N PRO A 44 -24.74 -3.56 18.21
CA PRO A 44 -25.29 -4.57 19.11
C PRO A 44 -25.05 -6.03 18.67
N GLU A 45 -25.00 -6.29 17.36
CA GLU A 45 -24.70 -7.63 16.80
C GLU A 45 -23.28 -8.12 17.12
N GLN A 46 -22.42 -7.31 17.73
CA GLN A 46 -21.11 -7.73 18.26
C GLN A 46 -21.27 -8.92 19.22
N VAL A 47 -22.33 -8.94 20.04
CA VAL A 47 -22.62 -10.06 20.96
C VAL A 47 -22.89 -11.38 20.24
N ARG A 48 -23.21 -11.31 18.93
CA ARG A 48 -23.42 -12.44 18.03
C ARG A 48 -22.24 -12.64 17.07
N GLY A 49 -21.09 -12.04 17.38
CA GLY A 49 -19.84 -12.17 16.62
C GLY A 49 -19.74 -11.26 15.40
N ALA A 50 -20.53 -10.18 15.30
CA ALA A 50 -20.33 -9.22 14.22
C ALA A 50 -18.93 -8.56 14.34
N CYS A 51 -18.19 -8.62 13.25
CA CYS A 51 -16.87 -8.02 13.12
C CYS A 51 -16.80 -7.09 11.91
N GLY A 52 -15.77 -6.27 11.87
CA GLY A 52 -15.44 -5.42 10.75
C GLY A 52 -14.09 -5.78 10.13
N ARG A 53 -13.93 -5.35 8.87
CA ARG A 53 -12.69 -5.41 8.09
C ARG A 53 -12.13 -4.02 7.87
N THR A 54 -10.81 -3.93 7.85
CA THR A 54 -10.12 -2.72 7.42
C THR A 54 -10.38 -2.49 5.93
N THR A 55 -10.90 -1.31 5.60
CA THR A 55 -11.19 -0.86 4.22
C THR A 55 -10.20 0.20 3.74
N GLY A 56 -9.32 0.67 4.63
CA GLY A 56 -8.20 1.54 4.31
C GLY A 56 -7.42 1.87 5.58
N TYR A 57 -6.19 2.32 5.44
CA TYR A 57 -5.40 2.81 6.56
C TYR A 57 -4.49 3.96 6.13
N ALA A 58 -4.00 4.70 7.11
CA ALA A 58 -2.97 5.70 6.95
C ALA A 58 -2.03 5.65 8.15
N THR A 59 -0.77 5.99 7.94
CA THR A 59 0.21 6.12 9.02
C THR A 59 0.42 7.60 9.34
N THR A 60 0.33 7.99 10.60
CA THR A 60 0.53 9.38 11.03
C THR A 60 1.23 9.41 12.39
N GLY A 61 2.42 10.03 12.46
CA GLY A 61 3.20 10.13 13.69
C GLY A 61 3.55 8.77 14.31
N GLY A 62 3.88 7.78 13.47
CA GLY A 62 4.20 6.41 13.91
C GLY A 62 3.00 5.55 14.32
N ARG A 63 1.77 6.07 14.21
CA ARG A 63 0.54 5.32 14.55
C ARG A 63 -0.23 4.95 13.29
N ILE A 64 -0.89 3.80 13.31
CA ILE A 64 -1.74 3.34 12.21
C ILE A 64 -3.18 3.78 12.49
N ARG A 65 -3.76 4.55 11.58
CA ARG A 65 -5.17 4.93 11.57
C ARG A 65 -5.91 4.05 10.58
N GLU A 66 -6.67 3.10 11.07
CA GLU A 66 -7.45 2.12 10.31
C GLU A 66 -8.88 2.63 10.11
N ARG A 67 -9.40 2.62 8.88
CA ARG A 67 -10.82 2.73 8.57
C ARG A 67 -11.41 1.34 8.49
N VAL A 68 -12.47 1.08 9.26
CA VAL A 68 -13.08 -0.24 9.41
C VAL A 68 -14.56 -0.17 9.04
N ALA A 69 -15.05 -1.17 8.32
CA ALA A 69 -16.46 -1.36 8.02
C ALA A 69 -16.96 -2.68 8.59
N CYS A 70 -18.14 -2.68 9.21
CA CYS A 70 -18.77 -3.92 9.68
C CYS A 70 -19.15 -4.81 8.49
N GLU A 71 -19.01 -6.12 8.65
CA GLU A 71 -19.42 -7.10 7.64
C GLU A 71 -20.94 -7.39 7.66
N ARG A 72 -21.65 -6.97 8.72
CA ARG A 72 -23.07 -7.31 8.96
C ARG A 72 -24.02 -6.12 9.12
N CYS A 73 -23.51 -4.90 9.22
CA CYS A 73 -24.32 -3.69 9.34
C CYS A 73 -23.63 -2.52 8.61
N PRO A 74 -24.34 -1.41 8.31
CA PRO A 74 -23.76 -0.31 7.53
C PRO A 74 -22.78 0.58 8.32
N ARG A 75 -22.41 0.20 9.56
CA ARG A 75 -21.52 1.01 10.38
C ARG A 75 -20.08 0.97 9.87
N THR A 76 -19.46 2.14 9.85
CA THR A 76 -18.02 2.33 9.64
C THR A 76 -17.44 3.13 10.79
N TRP A 77 -16.20 2.84 11.19
CA TRP A 77 -15.50 3.59 12.23
C TRP A 77 -14.00 3.68 11.96
N THR A 78 -13.33 4.56 12.68
CA THR A 78 -11.87 4.67 12.66
C THR A 78 -11.30 4.09 13.94
N ARG A 79 -10.19 3.35 13.83
CA ARG A 79 -9.42 2.86 14.97
C ARG A 79 -7.97 3.32 14.86
N ILE A 80 -7.38 3.68 15.98
CA ILE A 80 -5.94 3.97 16.07
C ILE A 80 -5.27 2.75 16.69
N ASN A 81 -4.29 2.20 16.00
CA ASN A 81 -3.40 1.16 16.49
C ASN A 81 -2.13 1.85 16.98
N CYS A 82 -1.89 1.78 18.29
CA CYS A 82 -0.77 2.40 18.99
C CYS A 82 0.37 1.40 19.15
#